data_AF-A0A7Y4KP83-F1
#
_entry.id   AF-A0A7Y4KP83-F1
#
_cell.length_a   1.000
_cell.length_b   1.000
_cell.length_c   1.000
_cell.angle_alpha   90.00
_cell.angle_beta   90.00
_cell.angle_gamma   90.00
#
_symmetry.space_group_name_H-M   'P 1'
#
loop_
_entity.id
_entity.type
_entity.pdbx_description
1 polymer ?
#
loop_
_entity_poly.entity_id
_entity_poly.type
_entity_poly.pdbx_seq_one_letter_code
_entity_poly.pdbx_strand_id
1 'polypeptide(L)' 'PGGGTEAKPVGLVFIAVQRRGKAAVVERHRFEGDRRQVRQQAAVRGLTLLLEQLGVES' A
#
# COMPACT_ATOMS: atom_id res chain seq x y z
N PRO A 1 5.02 18.40 13.30
CA PRO A 1 5.43 17.14 13.96
C PRO A 1 5.67 16.01 12.94
N GLY A 2 6.92 15.80 12.54
CA GLY A 2 7.34 14.66 11.72
C GLY A 2 7.46 13.41 12.58
N GLY A 3 6.39 12.63 12.69
CA GLY A 3 6.29 11.49 13.62
C GLY A 3 6.88 10.17 13.10
N GLY A 4 7.92 10.22 12.26
CA GLY A 4 8.60 9.03 11.76
C GLY A 4 9.81 8.65 12.61
N THR A 5 10.10 7.35 12.70
CA THR A 5 11.36 6.80 13.23
C THR A 5 12.13 6.09 12.12
N GLU A 6 13.39 5.71 12.35
CA GLU A 6 14.14 4.90 11.37
C GLU A 6 13.43 3.58 11.04
N ALA A 7 12.88 2.92 12.05
CA ALA A 7 12.11 1.68 11.88
C ALA A 7 10.75 1.92 11.20
N LYS A 8 10.14 3.09 11.41
CA LYS A 8 8.83 3.46 10.89
C LYS A 8 8.88 4.87 10.30
N PRO A 9 9.50 5.04 9.11
CA PRO A 9 9.63 6.35 8.50
C PRO A 9 8.26 6.89 8.11
N VAL A 10 8.14 8.21 8.04
CA VAL A 10 6.96 8.85 7.45
C VAL A 10 6.76 8.32 6.03
N GLY A 11 5.51 8.03 5.68
CA GLY A 11 5.15 7.46 4.39
C GLY A 11 5.21 5.94 4.32
N LEU A 12 5.67 5.25 5.37
CA LEU A 12 5.64 3.78 5.41
C LEU A 12 4.20 3.25 5.47
N VAL A 13 3.84 2.42 4.50
CA VAL A 13 2.55 1.73 4.40
C VAL A 13 2.78 0.29 3.99
N PHE A 14 2.09 -0.65 4.63
CA PHE A 14 1.99 -2.04 4.16
C PHE A 14 0.60 -2.24 3.58
N ILE A 15 0.53 -2.89 2.42
CA ILE A 15 -0.72 -3.18 1.69
C ILE A 15 -0.77 -4.68 1.46
N ALA A 16 -1.92 -5.30 1.70
CA ALA A 16 -2.11 -6.72 1.46
C ALA A 16 -3.45 -7.02 0.80
N VAL A 17 -3.46 -8.00 -0.09
CA VAL A 17 -4.67 -8.58 -0.67
C VAL A 17 -4.62 -10.09 -0.48
N GLN A 18 -5.72 -10.66 -0.01
CA GLN A 18 -5.86 -12.09 0.19
C GLN A 18 -7.13 -12.61 -0.47
N ARG A 19 -6.98 -13.54 -1.42
CA ARG A 19 -8.08 -14.31 -1.96
C ARG A 19 -8.29 -15.55 -1.11
N ARG A 20 -9.56 -15.91 -0.82
CA ARG A 20 -9.89 -17.12 -0.06
C ARG A 20 -9.23 -18.35 -0.69
N GLY A 21 -8.54 -19.14 0.14
CA GLY A 21 -7.83 -20.34 -0.30
C GLY A 21 -6.49 -20.08 -1.01
N LYS A 22 -6.03 -18.83 -1.09
CA LYS A 22 -4.70 -18.46 -1.61
C LYS A 22 -3.86 -17.79 -0.53
N ALA A 23 -2.54 -17.83 -0.72
CA ALA A 23 -1.61 -17.03 0.07
C ALA A 23 -1.91 -15.54 -0.13
N ALA A 24 -1.68 -14.75 0.92
CA ALA A 24 -1.78 -13.30 0.83
C ALA A 24 -0.58 -12.75 0.04
N VAL A 25 -0.84 -11.74 -0.79
CA VAL A 25 0.22 -10.89 -1.36
C VAL A 25 0.37 -9.69 -0.44
N VAL A 26 1.60 -9.39 -0.03
CA VAL A 26 1.91 -8.30 0.90
C VAL A 26 3.01 -7.44 0.29
N GLU A 27 2.80 -6.13 0.28
CA GLU A 27 3.74 -5.15 -0.22
C GLU A 27 4.09 -4.13 0.84
N ARG A 28 5.37 -3.73 0.84
CA ARG A 28 5.88 -2.65 1.68
C ARG A 28 6.20 -1.45 0.79
N HIS A 29 5.57 -0.32 1.08
CA HIS A 29 5.75 0.94 0.36
C HIS A 29 6.26 2.04 1.28
N ARG A 30 7.09 2.93 0.75
CA ARG A 30 7.41 4.21 1.39
C ARG A 30 7.01 5.32 0.41
N PHE A 31 5.83 5.88 0.63
CA PHE A 31 5.32 6.96 -0.21
C PHE A 31 5.88 8.30 0.21
N GLU A 32 6.16 9.15 -0.77
CA GLU A 32 6.61 10.53 -0.54
C GLU A 32 5.44 11.51 -0.57
N GLY A 33 5.66 12.69 0.00
CA GLY A 33 4.67 13.77 0.06
C GLY A 33 4.01 13.94 1.42
N ASP A 34 3.02 14.82 1.45
CA ASP A 34 2.26 15.14 2.66
C ASP A 34 1.27 14.02 3.06
N ARG A 35 0.58 14.24 4.18
CA ARG A 35 -0.41 13.27 4.70
C ARG A 35 -1.52 12.94 3.71
N ARG A 36 -1.95 13.90 2.87
CA ARG A 36 -3.01 13.69 1.87
C ARG A 36 -2.48 12.87 0.70
N GLN A 37 -1.30 13.24 0.19
CA GLN A 37 -0.63 12.57 -0.92
C GLN A 37 -0.31 11.12 -0.59
N VAL A 38 0.25 10.84 0.60
CA VAL A 38 0.54 9.47 1.06
C VAL A 38 -0.73 8.62 1.10
N ARG A 39 -1.85 9.18 1.60
CA ARG A 39 -3.14 8.46 1.65
C ARG A 39 -3.69 8.16 0.26
N GLN A 40 -3.59 9.10 -0.67
CA GLN A 40 -4.06 8.91 -2.04
C GLN A 40 -3.23 7.84 -2.77
N GLN A 41 -1.90 7.90 -2.67
CA GLN A 41 -1.01 6.88 -3.24
C GLN A 41 -1.28 5.49 -2.68
N ALA A 42 -1.45 5.38 -1.36
CA ALA A 42 -1.78 4.11 -0.70
C ALA A 42 -3.12 3.53 -1.17
N ALA A 43 -4.15 4.39 -1.31
CA ALA A 43 -5.46 3.96 -1.80
C ALA A 43 -5.41 3.48 -3.25
N VAL A 44 -4.73 4.22 -4.13
CA VAL A 44 -4.51 3.82 -5.52
C VAL A 44 -3.80 2.48 -5.59
N ARG A 45 -2.67 2.31 -4.89
CA ARG A 45 -1.94 1.04 -4.92
C ARG A 45 -2.75 -0.12 -4.37
N GLY A 46 -3.53 0.09 -3.31
CA GLY A 46 -4.42 -0.95 -2.77
C GLY A 46 -5.47 -1.43 -3.77
N LEU A 47 -6.07 -0.51 -4.53
CA LEU A 47 -7.03 -0.85 -5.59
C LEU A 47 -6.34 -1.52 -6.78
N THR A 48 -5.17 -1.03 -7.20
CA THR A 48 -4.38 -1.68 -8.27
C THR A 48 -4.00 -3.11 -7.90
N LEU A 49 -3.48 -3.33 -6.68
CA LEU A 49 -3.14 -4.67 -6.20
C LEU A 49 -4.35 -5.60 -6.15
N LEU A 50 -5.53 -5.07 -5.80
CA LEU A 50 -6.77 -5.85 -5.84
C LEU A 50 -7.14 -6.27 -7.27
N LEU A 51 -7.07 -5.35 -8.25
CA LEU A 51 -7.37 -5.64 -9.66
C LEU A 51 -6.39 -6.66 -10.25
N GLU A 52 -5.09 -6.52 -9.95
CA GLU A 52 -4.05 -7.50 -10.30
C GLU A 52 -4.40 -8.90 -9.75
N GLN A 53 -4.86 -9.01 -8.50
CA GLN A 53 -5.26 -10.30 -7.90
C GLN A 53 -6.58 -10.87 -8.44
N LEU A 54 -7.42 -10.05 -9.07
CA LEU A 54 -8.64 -10.46 -9.75
C LEU A 54 -8.40 -10.84 -11.21
N GLY A 55 -7.19 -10.60 -11.76
CA GLY A 55 -6.88 -10.83 -13.17
C GLY A 55 -7.53 -9.80 -14.10
N VAL A 56 -7.86 -8.62 -13.57
CA VAL A 56 -8.31 -7.49 -14.38
C VAL A 56 -7.04 -6.70 -14.73
N GLU A 57 -6.42 -7.05 -15.85
CA GLU A 57 -5.32 -6.25 -16.41
C GLU A 57 -5.89 -4.91 -16.90
N SER A 58 -5.22 -3.81 -16.57
CA SER A 58 -5.57 -2.44 -16.99
C SER A 58 -4.98 -2.13 -18.37
#